data_AF-A0AAV2P3S5-F1
#
_entry.id   AF-A0AAV2P3S5-F1
#
_cell.length_a   1.000
_cell.length_b   1.000
_cell.length_c   1.000
_cell.angle_alpha   90.00
_cell.angle_beta   90.00
_cell.angle_gamma   90.00
#
_symmetry.space_group_name_H-M   'P 1'
#
loop_
_entity.id
_entity.type
_entity.pdbx_description
1 polymer ?
#
loop_
_entity_poly.entity_id
_entity_poly.type
_entity_poly.pdbx_seq_one_letter_code
_entity_poly.pdbx_strand_id
1 'polypeptide(L)'
;MPRPNTHLLGLFTRICKLLYYKIKPVFVFDGDVPMLKKNAIALRRKQKFIATSKAQKMKADLINNLIKHSVVKTVQNKDSKVDQTNGAMQKMINLQTNCVLRKIWLLYLICLALAMYNDNEHDTSVELSPWKQSKWMGNINSVDVTSSEFKALPVDVHYDILTDLKETRKQNSWDCLHKILKNHKNFLATS
;
A
#
# COMPACT_ATOMS: atom_id res chain seq x y z
N MET A 1 3.74 1.08 17.49
CA MET A 1 4.17 -0.33 17.62
C MET A 1 2.95 -1.23 17.55
N PRO A 2 3.02 -2.44 16.96
CA PRO A 2 1.93 -3.40 17.05
C PRO A 2 1.66 -3.68 18.53
N ARG A 3 0.43 -3.45 18.99
CA ARG A 3 0.07 -3.79 20.36
C ARG A 3 -0.08 -5.32 20.44
N PRO A 4 0.55 -6.00 21.43
CA PRO A 4 0.27 -7.41 21.66
C PRO A 4 -1.23 -7.58 21.91
N ASN A 5 -1.80 -8.72 21.49
CA ASN A 5 -3.18 -9.11 21.80
C ASN A 5 -4.30 -8.21 21.20
N THR A 6 -4.00 -7.42 20.16
CA THR A 6 -5.01 -6.60 19.44
C THR A 6 -6.18 -7.42 18.90
N HIS A 7 -5.94 -8.66 18.49
CA HIS A 7 -6.97 -9.57 18.00
C HIS A 7 -7.98 -9.95 19.09
N LEU A 8 -7.54 -10.11 20.35
CA LEU A 8 -8.42 -10.41 21.49
C LEU A 8 -9.35 -9.24 21.80
N LEU A 9 -8.80 -8.02 21.83
CA LEU A 9 -9.61 -6.82 22.07
C LEU A 9 -10.65 -6.61 20.96
N GLY A 10 -10.25 -6.83 19.71
CA GLY A 10 -11.17 -6.76 18.57
C GLY A 10 -12.27 -7.83 18.62
N LEU A 11 -11.93 -9.06 19.01
CA LEU A 11 -12.89 -10.13 19.22
C LEU A 11 -13.89 -9.78 20.33
N PHE A 12 -13.40 -9.39 21.50
CA PHE A 12 -14.22 -9.06 22.66
C PHE A 12 -15.24 -7.96 22.36
N THR A 13 -14.77 -6.84 21.79
CA THR A 13 -15.64 -5.71 21.45
C THR A 13 -16.70 -6.07 20.41
N ARG A 14 -16.39 -6.96 19.48
CA ARG A 14 -17.36 -7.47 18.49
C ARG A 14 -18.38 -8.41 19.13
N ILE A 15 -17.96 -9.31 20.02
CA ILE A 15 -18.87 -10.21 20.75
C ILE A 15 -19.86 -9.41 21.58
N CYS A 16 -19.40 -8.43 22.35
CA CYS A 16 -20.29 -7.58 23.16
C CYS A 16 -21.35 -6.89 22.29
N LYS A 17 -20.97 -6.40 21.11
CA LYS A 17 -21.92 -5.80 20.15
C LYS A 17 -22.94 -6.82 19.63
N LEU A 18 -22.50 -8.02 19.24
CA LEU A 18 -23.41 -9.06 18.75
C LEU A 18 -24.42 -9.48 19.82
N LEU A 19 -23.96 -9.67 21.06
CA LEU A 19 -24.81 -10.03 22.19
C LEU A 19 -25.79 -8.90 22.58
N TYR A 20 -25.37 -7.64 22.45
CA TYR A 20 -26.25 -6.47 22.62
C TYR A 20 -27.44 -6.53 21.65
N TYR A 21 -27.19 -6.87 20.39
CA TYR A 21 -28.23 -7.08 19.36
C TYR A 21 -28.89 -8.47 19.40
N LYS A 22 -28.69 -9.25 20.47
CA LYS A 22 -29.25 -10.60 20.66
C LYS A 22 -28.86 -11.62 19.57
N ILE A 23 -27.75 -11.37 18.86
CA ILE A 23 -27.15 -12.31 17.92
C ILE A 23 -26.24 -13.26 18.70
N LYS A 24 -26.39 -14.57 18.51
CA LYS A 24 -25.58 -15.61 19.15
C LYS A 24 -24.42 -16.01 18.23
N PRO A 25 -23.19 -15.50 18.45
CA PRO A 25 -22.07 -15.87 17.59
C PRO A 25 -21.68 -17.35 17.77
N VAL A 26 -21.44 -18.03 16.65
CA VAL A 26 -20.84 -19.37 16.60
C VAL A 26 -19.45 -19.24 15.99
N PHE A 27 -18.43 -19.74 16.70
CA PHE A 27 -17.04 -19.72 16.23
C PHE A 27 -16.68 -21.06 15.64
N VAL A 28 -16.31 -21.06 14.35
CA VAL A 28 -15.74 -22.21 13.67
C VAL A 28 -14.31 -21.85 13.30
N PHE A 29 -13.36 -22.67 13.73
CA PHE A 29 -11.95 -22.51 13.40
C PHE A 29 -11.57 -23.50 12.32
N ASP A 30 -10.78 -23.05 11.34
CA ASP A 30 -10.19 -23.94 10.35
C ASP A 30 -9.31 -24.99 11.04
N GLY A 31 -9.38 -26.24 10.54
CA GLY A 31 -8.51 -27.33 10.97
C GLY A 31 -7.20 -27.39 10.18
N ASP A 32 -6.70 -28.59 9.98
CA ASP A 32 -5.45 -28.81 9.24
C ASP A 32 -5.56 -28.43 7.76
N VAL A 33 -4.41 -28.05 7.18
CA VAL A 33 -4.34 -27.66 5.78
C VAL A 33 -4.44 -28.91 4.89
N PRO A 34 -5.41 -28.97 3.95
CA PRO A 34 -5.54 -30.09 3.04
C PRO A 34 -4.31 -30.22 2.13
N MET A 35 -3.95 -31.45 1.74
CA MET A 35 -2.71 -31.74 1.01
C MET A 35 -2.51 -30.89 -0.25
N LEU A 36 -3.58 -30.63 -0.99
CA LEU A 36 -3.59 -29.83 -2.21
C LEU A 36 -3.02 -28.41 -2.01
N LYS A 37 -3.17 -27.82 -0.80
CA LYS A 37 -2.74 -26.45 -0.49
C LYS A 37 -1.35 -26.37 0.17
N LYS A 38 -0.66 -27.49 0.41
CA LYS A 38 0.66 -27.51 1.08
C LYS A 38 1.70 -26.65 0.37
N ASN A 39 1.81 -26.77 -0.95
CA ASN A 39 2.76 -26.00 -1.77
C ASN A 39 2.47 -24.49 -1.72
N ALA A 40 1.18 -24.11 -1.81
CA ALA A 40 0.76 -22.72 -1.73
C ALA A 40 1.02 -22.10 -0.35
N ILE A 41 0.82 -22.86 0.73
CA ILE A 41 1.14 -22.41 2.09
C ILE A 41 2.66 -22.26 2.28
N ALA A 42 3.47 -23.20 1.76
CA ALA A 42 4.93 -23.09 1.82
C ALA A 42 5.43 -21.83 1.10
N LEU A 43 4.90 -21.53 -0.10
CA LEU A 43 5.22 -20.32 -0.85
C LEU A 43 4.85 -19.06 -0.05
N ARG A 44 3.64 -19.00 0.53
CA ARG A 44 3.20 -17.87 1.36
C ARG A 44 4.07 -17.69 2.60
N ARG A 45 4.49 -18.77 3.25
CA ARG A 45 5.42 -18.72 4.40
C ARG A 45 6.78 -18.14 3.98
N LYS A 46 7.32 -18.56 2.84
CA LYS A 46 8.56 -18.00 2.27
C LYS A 46 8.43 -16.50 1.99
N GLN A 47 7.33 -16.07 1.37
CA GLN A 47 7.07 -14.65 1.10
C GLN A 47 6.97 -13.84 2.40
N LYS A 48 6.24 -14.35 3.40
CA LYS A 48 6.15 -13.73 4.73
C LYS A 48 7.53 -13.56 5.36
N PHE A 49 8.37 -14.59 5.30
CA PHE A 49 9.74 -14.54 5.81
C PHE A 49 10.57 -13.44 5.12
N ILE A 50 10.54 -13.40 3.79
CA ILE A 50 11.24 -12.37 3.00
C ILE A 50 10.75 -10.96 3.37
N ALA A 51 9.43 -10.76 3.46
CA ALA A 51 8.84 -9.48 3.82
C ALA A 51 9.28 -9.04 5.23
N THR A 52 9.30 -9.96 6.20
CA THR A 52 9.75 -9.65 7.57
C THR A 52 11.24 -9.31 7.62
N SER A 53 12.09 -10.06 6.90
CA SER A 53 13.53 -9.78 6.83
C SER A 53 13.80 -8.42 6.18
N LYS A 54 13.12 -8.12 5.07
CA LYS A 54 13.21 -6.81 4.41
C LYS A 54 12.76 -5.68 5.33
N ALA A 55 11.66 -5.86 6.06
CA ALA A 55 11.18 -4.87 7.03
C ALA A 55 12.19 -4.62 8.16
N GLN A 56 12.86 -5.67 8.65
CA GLN A 56 13.91 -5.53 9.66
C GLN A 56 15.14 -4.80 9.13
N LYS A 57 15.59 -5.12 7.91
CA LYS A 57 16.69 -4.40 7.26
C LYS A 57 16.36 -2.92 7.05
N MET A 58 15.19 -2.61 6.50
CA MET A 58 14.74 -1.23 6.33
C MET A 58 14.67 -0.47 7.65
N LYS A 59 14.22 -1.13 8.73
CA LYS A 59 14.23 -0.53 10.07
C LYS A 59 15.66 -0.19 10.53
N ALA A 60 16.60 -1.12 10.36
CA ALA A 60 18.00 -0.89 10.73
C ALA A 60 18.62 0.26 9.91
N ASP A 61 18.40 0.27 8.60
CA ASP A 61 18.90 1.33 7.71
C ASP A 61 18.31 2.70 8.08
N LEU A 62 17.02 2.75 8.42
CA LEU A 62 16.36 3.98 8.88
C LEU A 62 16.97 4.48 10.19
N ILE A 63 17.24 3.60 11.16
CA ILE A 63 17.90 3.96 12.41
C ILE A 63 19.31 4.51 12.14
N ASN A 64 20.09 3.83 11.30
CA ASN A 64 21.44 4.26 10.94
C ASN A 64 21.43 5.64 10.25
N ASN A 65 20.48 5.89 9.36
CA ASN A 65 20.31 7.19 8.71
C ASN A 65 19.90 8.29 9.71
N LEU A 66 19.03 7.97 10.67
CA LEU A 66 18.65 8.92 11.72
C LEU A 66 19.86 9.31 12.61
N ILE A 67 20.69 8.33 12.98
CA ILE A 67 21.91 8.57 13.77
C ILE A 67 22.91 9.42 12.96
N LYS A 68 23.14 9.10 11.68
CA LYS A 68 24.02 9.91 10.83
C LYS A 68 23.53 11.36 10.73
N HIS A 69 22.23 11.54 10.56
CA HIS A 69 21.64 12.86 10.44
C HIS A 69 21.67 13.65 11.76
N SER A 70 21.55 13.00 12.93
CA SER A 70 21.68 13.69 14.21
C SER A 70 23.10 14.20 14.45
N VAL A 71 24.14 13.45 14.05
CA VAL A 71 25.54 13.89 14.13
C VAL A 71 25.81 15.07 13.21
N VAL A 72 25.35 15.02 11.97
CA VAL A 72 25.51 16.15 11.02
C VAL A 72 24.82 17.40 11.54
N LYS A 73 23.61 17.26 12.11
CA LYS A 73 22.88 18.38 12.72
C LYS A 73 23.61 19.00 13.92
N THR A 74 24.25 18.21 14.77
CA THR A 74 24.95 18.74 15.95
C THR A 74 26.24 19.47 15.58
N VAL A 75 26.92 19.07 14.50
CA VAL A 75 28.06 19.82 13.96
C VAL A 75 27.58 21.13 13.32
N GLN A 76 26.52 21.09 12.51
CA GLN A 76 26.01 22.26 11.81
C GLN A 76 25.38 23.33 12.72
N ASN A 77 24.84 22.93 13.88
CA ASN A 77 24.29 23.86 14.88
C ASN A 77 25.35 24.51 15.78
N LYS A 78 26.65 24.16 15.68
CA LYS A 78 27.71 24.84 16.45
C LYS A 78 28.10 26.20 15.87
N ASP A 79 27.72 26.48 14.62
CA ASP A 79 27.99 27.75 13.95
C ASP A 79 26.82 28.76 14.06
N SER A 80 25.75 28.46 14.83
CA SER A 80 24.66 29.40 15.07
C SER A 80 24.09 29.26 16.49
N LYS A 81 24.27 30.29 17.32
CA LYS A 81 23.60 30.44 18.61
C LYS A 81 22.06 30.39 18.44
N VAL A 82 21.42 29.53 19.26
CA VAL A 82 20.09 29.65 19.88
C VAL A 82 18.89 29.92 18.95
N ASP A 83 17.96 28.94 18.82
CA ASP A 83 16.61 29.13 19.39
C ASP A 83 15.69 27.89 19.39
N GLN A 84 14.74 27.96 20.33
CA GLN A 84 13.78 26.95 20.80
C GLN A 84 12.89 26.33 19.70
N THR A 85 12.78 24.99 19.63
CA THR A 85 11.76 24.32 18.81
C THR A 85 11.14 23.09 19.48
N ASN A 86 10.54 23.28 20.65
CA ASN A 86 9.71 22.25 21.30
C ASN A 86 8.28 22.12 20.70
N GLY A 87 7.95 22.85 19.64
CA GLY A 87 6.58 22.92 19.08
C GLY A 87 6.29 22.10 17.80
N ALA A 88 7.31 21.60 17.08
CA ALA A 88 7.10 20.97 15.77
C ALA A 88 6.71 19.48 15.83
N MET A 89 7.14 18.76 16.87
CA MET A 89 6.87 17.31 17.02
C MET A 89 5.39 17.00 17.33
N GLN A 90 4.65 17.91 17.96
CA GLN A 90 3.24 17.70 18.31
C GLN A 90 2.28 17.88 17.13
N LYS A 91 2.64 18.68 16.11
CA LYS A 91 1.77 18.92 14.94
C LYS A 91 1.71 17.74 13.97
N MET A 92 2.76 16.93 13.87
CA MET A 92 2.82 15.81 12.93
C MET A 92 2.03 14.57 13.40
N ILE A 93 1.93 14.36 14.71
CA ILE A 93 1.17 13.24 15.31
C ILE A 93 -0.35 13.42 15.13
N ASN A 94 -0.83 14.67 15.17
CA ASN A 94 -2.27 14.97 15.09
C ASN A 94 -2.83 14.93 13.65
N LEU A 95 -1.98 15.08 12.64
CA LEU A 95 -2.40 14.91 11.24
C LEU A 95 -2.60 13.43 10.87
N GLN A 96 -1.90 12.52 11.57
CA GLN A 96 -1.87 11.09 11.29
C GLN A 96 -3.03 10.31 11.91
N THR A 97 -3.69 10.84 12.95
CA THR A 97 -4.90 10.25 13.56
C THR A 97 -6.14 10.49 12.71
N ASN A 98 -6.26 11.68 12.11
CA ASN A 98 -7.37 12.05 11.22
C ASN A 98 -7.40 11.24 9.92
N CYS A 99 -6.24 10.86 9.36
CA CYS A 99 -6.19 10.15 8.09
C CYS A 99 -6.61 8.67 8.18
N VAL A 100 -6.40 8.02 9.34
CA VAL A 100 -6.77 6.62 9.57
C VAL A 100 -8.27 6.47 9.77
N LEU A 101 -8.89 7.36 10.57
CA LEU A 101 -10.34 7.36 10.79
C LEU A 101 -11.10 7.65 9.50
N ARG A 102 -10.63 8.62 8.70
CA ARG A 102 -11.23 8.97 7.40
C ARG A 102 -11.16 7.81 6.40
N LYS A 103 -10.08 7.02 6.40
CA LYS A 103 -9.94 5.81 5.55
C LYS A 103 -10.87 4.68 5.99
N ILE A 104 -11.03 4.47 7.29
CA ILE A 104 -11.95 3.44 7.84
C ILE A 104 -13.40 3.78 7.51
N TRP A 105 -13.77 5.06 7.60
CA TRP A 105 -15.09 5.52 7.24
C TRP A 105 -15.38 5.39 5.75
N LEU A 106 -14.40 5.69 4.89
CA LEU A 106 -14.52 5.52 3.43
C LEU A 106 -14.71 4.05 3.04
N LEU A 107 -13.98 3.13 3.69
CA LEU A 107 -14.11 1.69 3.44
C LEU A 107 -15.48 1.15 3.86
N TYR A 108 -16.01 1.64 4.99
CA TYR A 108 -17.35 1.30 5.45
C TYR A 108 -18.43 1.78 4.47
N LEU A 109 -18.29 2.98 3.92
CA LEU A 109 -19.19 3.52 2.90
C LEU A 109 -19.20 2.66 1.62
N ILE A 110 -18.01 2.24 1.17
CA ILE A 110 -17.86 1.39 -0.02
C ILE A 110 -18.51 0.01 0.20
N CYS A 111 -18.32 -0.60 1.38
CA CYS A 111 -18.98 -1.86 1.71
C CYS A 111 -20.51 -1.74 1.75
N LEU A 112 -21.03 -0.62 2.26
CA LEU A 112 -22.47 -0.39 2.30
C LEU A 112 -23.07 -0.19 0.90
N ALA A 113 -22.36 0.51 0.01
CA ALA A 113 -22.76 0.70 -1.38
C ALA A 113 -22.78 -0.63 -2.17
N LEU A 114 -21.79 -1.50 -1.95
CA LEU A 114 -21.74 -2.83 -2.57
C LEU A 114 -22.85 -3.75 -2.05
N ALA A 115 -23.25 -3.63 -0.79
CA ALA A 115 -24.33 -4.43 -0.21
C ALA A 115 -25.73 -4.06 -0.71
N MET A 116 -25.90 -2.87 -1.32
CA MET A 116 -27.16 -2.41 -1.91
C MET A 116 -27.31 -2.83 -3.39
N TYR A 117 -26.26 -3.41 -3.98
CA TYR A 117 -26.27 -3.98 -5.31
C TYR A 117 -26.14 -5.49 -5.17
N ASN A 118 -27.26 -6.22 -5.12
CA ASN A 118 -27.25 -7.65 -5.42
C ASN A 118 -28.49 -8.04 -6.22
N ASP A 119 -28.22 -8.99 -7.14
CA ASP A 119 -29.11 -9.88 -7.87
C ASP A 119 -29.85 -9.32 -9.10
N ASN A 120 -29.16 -9.40 -10.24
CA ASN A 120 -29.77 -10.02 -11.42
C ASN A 120 -28.84 -11.14 -11.90
N GLU A 121 -29.28 -12.38 -11.70
CA GLU A 121 -28.73 -13.58 -12.33
C GLU A 121 -28.75 -13.43 -13.85
N HIS A 122 -27.62 -13.76 -14.49
CA HIS A 122 -27.66 -14.45 -15.77
C HIS A 122 -26.49 -15.43 -15.80
N ASP A 123 -26.83 -16.71 -15.81
CA ASP A 123 -25.94 -17.84 -16.05
C ASP A 123 -25.18 -17.64 -17.36
N THR A 124 -23.85 -17.60 -17.29
CA THR A 124 -23.00 -18.04 -18.38
C THR A 124 -21.74 -18.65 -17.79
N SER A 125 -21.63 -19.97 -17.92
CA SER A 125 -20.45 -20.73 -17.55
C SER A 125 -19.24 -20.25 -18.35
N VAL A 126 -18.40 -19.42 -17.74
CA VAL A 126 -17.07 -19.10 -18.27
C VAL A 126 -16.05 -19.81 -17.38
N GLU A 127 -15.58 -20.94 -17.90
CA GLU A 127 -14.47 -21.72 -17.38
C GLU A 127 -13.22 -20.82 -17.29
N LEU A 128 -12.91 -20.35 -16.08
CA LEU A 128 -11.70 -19.57 -15.79
C LEU A 128 -10.47 -20.46 -15.99
N SER A 129 -9.92 -20.42 -17.20
CA SER A 129 -8.66 -21.07 -17.51
C SER A 129 -7.52 -20.52 -16.63
N PRO A 130 -6.57 -21.38 -16.18
CA PRO A 130 -5.41 -20.95 -15.42
C PRO A 130 -4.60 -19.91 -16.20
N TRP A 131 -4.46 -18.72 -15.63
CA TRP A 131 -3.76 -17.55 -16.20
C TRP A 131 -2.46 -17.94 -16.89
N LYS A 132 -2.48 -18.04 -18.22
CA LYS A 132 -1.28 -17.88 -19.04
C LYS A 132 -1.00 -16.40 -19.08
N GLN A 133 -0.12 -15.94 -18.20
CA GLN A 133 0.37 -14.57 -18.19
C GLN A 133 1.28 -14.38 -19.42
N SER A 134 0.68 -14.19 -20.60
CA SER A 134 1.38 -13.73 -21.79
C SER A 134 1.70 -12.25 -21.61
N LYS A 135 2.67 -11.98 -20.74
CA LYS A 135 3.17 -10.63 -20.50
C LYS A 135 3.69 -10.08 -21.83
N TRP A 136 3.12 -8.97 -22.27
CA TRP A 136 3.54 -8.30 -23.48
C TRP A 136 5.02 -7.84 -23.36
N MET A 137 5.86 -8.22 -24.33
CA MET A 137 7.32 -7.97 -24.34
C MET A 137 7.74 -6.81 -25.25
N GLY A 138 6.79 -6.06 -25.80
CA GLY A 138 7.09 -4.96 -26.73
C GLY A 138 7.67 -3.73 -26.03
N ASN A 139 8.15 -2.78 -26.85
CA ASN A 139 8.66 -1.50 -26.35
C ASN A 139 7.49 -0.56 -26.03
N ILE A 140 7.26 -0.26 -24.74
CA ILE A 140 6.15 0.60 -24.26
C ILE A 140 6.13 1.98 -24.97
N ASN A 141 7.29 2.51 -25.35
CA ASN A 141 7.41 3.88 -25.87
C ASN A 141 6.99 4.05 -27.34
N SER A 142 6.75 2.95 -28.07
CA SER A 142 6.34 2.98 -29.48
C SER A 142 4.88 2.56 -29.69
N VAL A 143 4.12 2.32 -28.62
CA VAL A 143 2.73 1.86 -28.73
C VAL A 143 1.80 3.03 -29.05
N ASP A 144 1.13 2.94 -30.19
CA ASP A 144 0.03 3.84 -30.53
C ASP A 144 -1.31 3.23 -30.11
N VAL A 145 -1.93 3.83 -29.09
CA VAL A 145 -3.24 3.42 -28.51
C VAL A 145 -4.39 3.65 -29.51
N THR A 146 -4.19 4.49 -30.53
CA THR A 146 -5.23 4.76 -31.54
C THR A 146 -5.19 3.80 -32.74
N SER A 147 -4.10 3.05 -32.89
CA SER A 147 -3.89 2.10 -33.99
C SER A 147 -4.93 0.97 -34.00
N SER A 148 -5.26 0.49 -35.21
CA SER A 148 -6.17 -0.63 -35.40
C SER A 148 -5.59 -1.95 -34.88
N GLU A 149 -4.26 -2.10 -34.93
CA GLU A 149 -3.54 -3.26 -34.41
C GLU A 149 -3.68 -3.37 -32.89
N PHE A 150 -3.56 -2.24 -32.18
CA PHE A 150 -3.78 -2.21 -30.73
C PHE A 150 -5.22 -2.61 -30.39
N LYS A 151 -6.23 -2.06 -31.09
CA LYS A 151 -7.65 -2.36 -30.83
C LYS A 151 -8.04 -3.81 -31.13
N ALA A 152 -7.32 -4.48 -32.03
CA ALA A 152 -7.57 -5.88 -32.39
C ALA A 152 -6.99 -6.90 -31.40
N LEU A 153 -6.14 -6.47 -30.44
CA LEU A 153 -5.56 -7.37 -29.45
C LEU A 153 -6.62 -7.89 -28.45
N PRO A 154 -6.36 -9.05 -27.80
CA PRO A 154 -7.20 -9.53 -26.70
C PRO A 154 -7.23 -8.54 -25.52
N VAL A 155 -8.38 -8.48 -24.86
CA VAL A 155 -8.68 -7.56 -23.74
C VAL A 155 -7.62 -7.63 -22.63
N ASP A 156 -7.13 -8.83 -22.30
CA ASP A 156 -6.11 -9.03 -21.28
C ASP A 156 -4.79 -8.33 -21.63
N VAL A 157 -4.39 -8.39 -22.91
CA VAL A 157 -3.15 -7.76 -23.40
C VAL A 157 -3.31 -6.24 -23.48
N HIS A 158 -4.51 -5.73 -23.77
CA HIS A 158 -4.79 -4.29 -23.70
C HIS A 158 -4.58 -3.76 -22.29
N TYR A 159 -5.13 -4.47 -21.29
CA TYR A 159 -5.03 -4.06 -19.90
C TYR A 159 -3.58 -4.03 -19.42
N ASP A 160 -2.78 -5.02 -19.79
CA ASP A 160 -1.36 -5.07 -19.46
C ASP A 160 -0.62 -3.86 -20.06
N ILE A 161 -0.81 -3.59 -21.36
CA ILE A 161 -0.15 -2.47 -22.05
C ILE A 161 -0.57 -1.10 -21.48
N LEU A 162 -1.87 -0.90 -21.22
CA LEU A 162 -2.38 0.36 -20.65
C LEU A 162 -1.91 0.56 -19.20
N THR A 163 -1.75 -0.52 -18.45
CA THR A 163 -1.23 -0.48 -17.08
C THR A 163 0.24 -0.06 -17.08
N ASP A 164 1.05 -0.66 -17.96
CA ASP A 164 2.47 -0.31 -18.11
C ASP A 164 2.65 1.14 -18.60
N LEU A 165 1.84 1.61 -19.58
CA LEU A 165 1.80 3.01 -20.04
C LEU A 165 1.40 4.01 -18.93
N LYS A 166 0.62 3.58 -17.95
CA LYS A 166 0.24 4.40 -16.80
C LYS A 166 1.35 4.43 -15.75
N GLU A 167 2.13 3.37 -15.63
CA GLU A 167 3.25 3.28 -14.69
C GLU A 167 4.46 4.11 -15.16
N THR A 168 4.80 4.08 -16.45
CA THR A 168 5.90 4.89 -17.00
C THR A 168 5.67 6.39 -16.82
N ARG A 169 4.44 6.89 -16.98
CA ARG A 169 4.11 8.31 -16.72
C ARG A 169 4.33 8.75 -15.27
N LYS A 170 4.30 7.82 -14.31
CA LYS A 170 4.56 8.13 -12.88
C LYS A 170 6.06 8.24 -12.57
N GLN A 171 6.92 7.57 -13.33
CA GLN A 171 8.39 7.62 -13.15
C GLN A 171 8.95 9.04 -13.36
N ASN A 172 8.32 9.84 -14.24
CA ASN A 172 8.72 11.21 -14.55
C ASN A 172 8.50 12.21 -13.39
N SER A 173 7.83 11.78 -12.32
CA SER A 173 7.65 12.61 -11.11
C SER A 173 8.95 12.79 -10.31
N TRP A 174 9.89 11.84 -10.39
CA TRP A 174 11.19 11.92 -9.70
C TRP A 174 12.12 12.95 -10.34
N ASP A 175 12.19 12.99 -11.68
CA ASP A 175 12.97 13.99 -12.41
C ASP A 175 12.39 15.40 -12.24
N CYS A 176 11.06 15.51 -12.15
CA CYS A 176 10.38 16.76 -11.83
C CYS A 176 10.72 17.24 -10.40
N LEU A 177 10.69 16.35 -9.40
CA LEU A 177 11.09 16.65 -8.03
C LEU A 177 12.56 17.08 -7.93
N HIS A 178 13.46 16.43 -8.66
CA HIS A 178 14.87 16.81 -8.70
C HIS A 178 15.09 18.21 -9.30
N LYS A 179 14.32 18.60 -10.33
CA LYS A 179 14.32 19.95 -10.89
C LYS A 179 13.77 20.98 -9.90
N ILE A 180 12.64 20.68 -9.24
CA ILE A 180 12.03 21.58 -8.24
C ILE A 180 12.99 21.82 -7.07
N LEU A 181 13.64 20.77 -6.56
CA LEU A 181 14.60 20.87 -5.46
C LEU A 181 15.87 21.65 -5.83
N LYS A 182 16.37 21.52 -7.07
CA LYS A 182 17.49 22.33 -7.58
C LYS A 182 17.11 23.82 -7.66
N ASN A 183 15.91 24.14 -8.17
CA ASN A 183 15.45 25.52 -8.27
C ASN A 183 15.27 26.17 -6.89
N HIS A 184 14.79 25.42 -5.89
CA HIS A 184 14.66 25.93 -4.52
C HIS A 184 16.02 26.22 -3.86
N LYS A 185 17.07 25.43 -4.16
CA LYS A 185 18.43 25.70 -3.66
C LYS A 185 19.04 26.95 -4.28
N ASN A 186 18.80 27.18 -5.57
CA ASN A 186 19.29 28.36 -6.27
C ASN A 186 18.65 29.66 -5.73
N PHE A 187 17.38 29.61 -5.32
CA PHE A 187 16.68 30.75 -4.73
C PHE A 187 17.23 31.17 -3.36
N LEU A 188 17.81 30.23 -2.60
CA LEU A 188 18.45 30.51 -1.30
C LEU A 188 19.91 30.97 -1.42
N ALA A 189 20.53 30.86 -2.60
CA ALA A 189 21.93 31.21 -2.83
C ALA A 189 22.12 32.60 -3.45
N THR A 190 21.04 33.26 -3.87
CA THR A 190 21.04 34.58 -4.53
C THR A 190 20.43 35.69 -3.67
N SER A 191 20.29 35.47 -2.36
CA SER A 191 19.93 36.48 -1.35
C SER A 191 20.96 36.45 -0.23
#